data_AF-A0A7S3KVJ2-F1
#
_entry.id   AF-A0A7S3KVJ2-F1
#
_cell.length_a   1.000
_cell.length_b   1.000
_cell.length_c   1.000
_cell.angle_alpha   90.00
_cell.angle_beta   90.00
_cell.angle_gamma   90.00
#
_symmetry.space_group_name_H-M   'P 1'
#
loop_
_entity.id
_entity.type
_entity.pdbx_description
1 polymer ?
#
loop_
_entity_poly.entity_id
_entity_poly.type
_entity_poly.pdbx_seq_one_letter_code
_entity_poly.pdbx_strand_id
1 'polypeptide(L)'
;IDCPGIVYNIGDDDTDTVLKGVIRPEKLEAPDFHIQAILDRADQTNIIETYGIAKWTDAEDFLEQLGRKTGKLMKGGDANQNAVAKQVITDWQRGRIRYMVHPSQAQIEEAERKEKPVFNPALLVDLHKKDDEDDLINMDGDEALESIEEEIEEVGEGED
;
A
#
# COMPACT_ATOMS: atom_id res chain seq x y z
N ILE A 1 -28.00 -2.56 -7.96
CA ILE A 1 -27.53 -2.90 -9.32
C ILE A 1 -26.03 -3.12 -9.18
N ASP A 2 -25.56 -4.31 -9.50
CA ASP A 2 -24.14 -4.68 -9.44
C ASP A 2 -23.56 -4.61 -10.86
N CYS A 3 -22.43 -3.92 -11.03
CA CYS A 3 -21.79 -3.74 -12.33
C CYS A 3 -20.54 -4.60 -12.41
N PRO A 4 -20.25 -5.23 -13.55
CA PRO A 4 -19.01 -5.99 -13.71
C PRO A 4 -17.80 -5.04 -13.62
N GLY A 5 -16.73 -5.50 -12.96
CA GLY A 5 -15.46 -4.77 -12.89
C GLY A 5 -14.81 -4.64 -14.26
N ILE A 6 -14.34 -3.44 -14.59
CA ILE A 6 -13.54 -3.15 -15.78
C ILE A 6 -12.12 -2.81 -15.32
N VAL A 7 -11.13 -3.46 -15.91
CA VAL A 7 -9.70 -3.21 -15.64
C VAL A 7 -9.07 -2.63 -16.90
N TYR A 8 -8.32 -1.53 -16.74
CA TYR A 8 -7.54 -0.94 -17.82
C TYR A 8 -6.11 -1.48 -17.76
N ASN A 9 -5.66 -2.16 -18.81
CA ASN A 9 -4.33 -2.81 -18.85
C ASN A 9 -3.27 -1.94 -19.53
N ILE A 10 -3.39 -0.61 -19.47
CA ILE A 10 -2.46 0.28 -20.16
C ILE A 10 -1.14 0.32 -19.38
N GLY A 11 -0.07 -0.18 -19.99
CA GLY A 11 1.26 -0.23 -19.38
C GLY A 11 1.48 -1.45 -18.47
N ASP A 12 0.51 -2.36 -18.40
CA ASP A 12 0.67 -3.63 -17.68
C ASP A 12 1.39 -4.65 -18.56
N ASP A 13 2.31 -5.40 -17.95
CA ASP A 13 2.83 -6.60 -18.57
C ASP A 13 1.87 -7.79 -18.38
N ASP A 14 2.18 -8.91 -19.04
CA ASP A 14 1.37 -10.13 -18.95
C ASP A 14 1.30 -10.64 -17.50
N THR A 15 2.38 -10.49 -16.73
CA THR A 15 2.46 -10.91 -15.34
C THR A 15 1.55 -10.08 -14.45
N ASP A 16 1.54 -8.75 -14.60
CA ASP A 16 0.67 -7.83 -13.88
C ASP A 16 -0.79 -8.11 -14.16
N THR A 17 -1.13 -8.40 -15.41
CA THR A 17 -2.49 -8.79 -15.81
C THR A 17 -2.94 -10.06 -15.08
N VAL A 18 -2.05 -11.05 -14.95
CA VAL A 18 -2.32 -12.29 -14.20
C VAL A 18 -2.41 -12.02 -12.70
N LEU A 19 -1.47 -11.28 -12.12
CA LEU A 19 -1.42 -11.01 -10.69
C LEU A 19 -2.59 -10.14 -10.20
N LYS A 20 -3.13 -9.27 -11.06
CA LYS A 20 -4.35 -8.48 -10.82
C LYS A 20 -5.65 -9.31 -10.88
N GLY A 21 -5.60 -10.58 -11.28
CA GLY A 21 -6.78 -11.45 -11.34
C GLY A 21 -7.67 -11.25 -12.55
N VAL A 22 -7.18 -10.57 -13.60
CA VAL A 22 -7.93 -10.38 -14.85
C VAL A 22 -8.11 -11.72 -15.57
N ILE A 23 -7.10 -12.59 -15.49
CA ILE A 23 -7.12 -13.93 -16.08
C ILE A 23 -7.24 -14.96 -14.97
N ARG A 24 -8.16 -15.92 -15.17
CA ARG A 24 -8.34 -17.05 -14.27
C ARG A 24 -7.13 -17.98 -14.29
N PRO A 25 -6.54 -18.35 -13.14
CA PRO A 25 -5.35 -19.20 -13.10
C PRO A 25 -5.49 -20.52 -13.84
N GLU A 26 -6.69 -21.11 -13.89
CA GLU A 26 -6.92 -22.39 -14.57
C GLU A 26 -6.67 -22.33 -16.07
N LYS A 27 -6.88 -21.16 -16.69
CA LYS A 27 -6.73 -20.93 -18.14
C LYS A 27 -5.29 -20.61 -18.55
N LEU A 28 -4.38 -20.44 -17.59
CA LEU A 28 -2.98 -20.18 -17.88
C LEU A 28 -2.31 -21.46 -18.40
N GLU A 29 -1.59 -21.31 -19.52
CA GLU A 29 -0.78 -22.37 -20.11
C GLU A 29 0.53 -22.55 -19.32
N ALA A 30 1.23 -21.44 -19.05
CA ALA A 30 2.52 -21.39 -18.33
C ALA A 30 2.41 -20.55 -17.03
N PRO A 31 1.70 -21.02 -15.99
CA PRO A 31 1.53 -20.31 -14.72
C PRO A 31 2.84 -20.16 -13.93
N ASP A 32 3.79 -21.08 -14.13
CA ASP A 32 5.11 -21.13 -13.51
C ASP A 32 5.95 -19.88 -13.79
N PHE A 33 5.82 -19.29 -14.99
CA PHE A 33 6.56 -18.10 -15.40
C PHE A 33 6.32 -16.87 -14.50
N HIS A 34 5.13 -16.79 -13.89
CA HIS A 34 4.74 -15.63 -13.06
C HIS A 34 5.15 -15.77 -11.58
N ILE A 35 5.66 -16.93 -11.17
CA ILE A 35 5.94 -17.21 -9.76
C ILE A 35 7.13 -16.41 -9.25
N GLN A 36 8.15 -16.19 -10.09
CA GLN A 36 9.30 -15.38 -9.70
C GLN A 36 8.87 -13.97 -9.28
N ALA A 37 7.99 -13.33 -10.05
CA ALA A 37 7.47 -12.00 -9.72
C ALA A 37 6.66 -11.97 -8.41
N ILE A 38 5.98 -13.06 -8.06
CA ILE A 38 5.30 -13.19 -6.75
C ILE A 38 6.34 -13.24 -5.63
N LEU A 39 7.38 -14.07 -5.78
CA LEU A 39 8.43 -14.22 -4.78
C LEU A 39 9.24 -12.94 -4.59
N ASP A 40 9.43 -12.16 -5.66
CA ASP A 40 10.14 -10.87 -5.61
C ASP A 40 9.32 -9.78 -4.91
N ARG A 41 7.98 -9.85 -4.99
CA ARG A 41 7.07 -8.87 -4.37
C ARG A 41 6.66 -9.26 -2.94
N ALA A 42 6.64 -10.55 -2.62
CA ALA A 42 6.18 -11.05 -1.34
C ALA A 42 7.26 -10.98 -0.26
N ASP A 43 6.84 -10.72 0.97
CA ASP A 43 7.75 -10.79 2.11
C ASP A 43 8.19 -12.24 2.34
N GLN A 44 9.51 -12.49 2.41
CA GLN A 44 10.05 -13.84 2.62
C GLN A 44 9.47 -14.51 3.87
N THR A 45 9.32 -13.76 4.98
CA THR A 45 8.69 -14.25 6.21
C THR A 45 7.25 -14.73 5.96
N ASN A 46 6.47 -14.00 5.16
CA ASN A 46 5.09 -14.37 4.86
C ASN A 46 5.01 -15.66 4.04
N ILE A 47 5.91 -15.85 3.08
CA ILE A 47 6.01 -17.09 2.30
C ILE A 47 6.37 -18.27 3.21
N ILE A 48 7.33 -18.09 4.12
CA ILE A 48 7.71 -19.11 5.11
C ILE A 48 6.52 -19.45 6.01
N GLU A 49 5.77 -18.48 6.53
CA GLU A 49 4.58 -18.73 7.36
C GLU A 49 3.47 -19.44 6.58
N THR A 50 3.24 -19.03 5.34
CA THR A 50 2.11 -19.50 4.51
C THR A 50 2.34 -20.92 4.00
N TYR A 51 3.56 -21.21 3.54
CA TYR A 51 3.90 -22.46 2.87
C TYR A 51 4.84 -23.35 3.70
N GLY A 52 5.49 -22.81 4.73
CA GLY A 52 6.48 -23.51 5.55
C GLY A 52 7.69 -23.99 4.75
N ILE A 53 8.11 -23.21 3.75
CA ILE A 53 9.31 -23.43 2.95
C ILE A 53 10.33 -22.40 3.41
N ALA A 54 11.39 -22.84 4.08
CA ALA A 54 12.32 -21.94 4.77
C ALA A 54 13.25 -21.19 3.81
N LYS A 55 13.69 -21.86 2.73
CA LYS A 55 14.65 -21.35 1.75
C LYS A 55 14.36 -21.95 0.39
N TRP A 56 14.56 -21.13 -0.64
CA TRP A 56 14.50 -21.51 -2.04
C TRP A 56 15.56 -20.72 -2.80
N THR A 57 16.03 -21.26 -3.91
CA THR A 57 17.05 -20.63 -4.76
C THR A 57 16.41 -19.83 -5.89
N ASP A 58 15.39 -20.41 -6.52
CA ASP A 58 14.61 -19.82 -7.61
C ASP A 58 13.14 -20.24 -7.50
N ALA A 59 12.31 -19.74 -8.41
CA ALA A 59 10.90 -20.12 -8.49
C ALA A 59 10.70 -21.62 -8.75
N GLU A 60 11.60 -22.27 -9.47
CA GLU A 60 11.47 -23.69 -9.83
C GLU A 60 11.67 -24.59 -8.60
N ASP A 61 12.74 -24.36 -7.84
CA ASP A 61 13.06 -24.99 -6.57
C ASP A 61 11.94 -24.75 -5.55
N PHE A 62 11.42 -23.51 -5.46
CA PHE A 62 10.27 -23.21 -4.61
C PHE A 62 9.05 -24.06 -4.96
N LEU A 63 8.69 -24.15 -6.26
CA LEU A 63 7.55 -24.93 -6.73
C LEU A 63 7.76 -26.44 -6.52
N GLU A 64 8.98 -26.93 -6.68
CA GLU A 64 9.31 -28.33 -6.43
C GLU A 64 9.14 -28.69 -4.95
N GLN A 65 9.71 -27.89 -4.05
CA GLN A 65 9.56 -28.08 -2.61
C GLN A 65 8.09 -28.02 -2.19
N LEU A 66 7.34 -27.05 -2.73
CA LEU A 66 5.91 -26.92 -2.44
C LEU A 66 5.09 -28.08 -3.00
N GLY A 67 5.39 -28.56 -4.20
CA GLY A 67 4.73 -29.72 -4.81
C GLY A 67 4.93 -31.00 -4.01
N ARG A 68 6.17 -31.26 -3.57
CA ARG A 68 6.51 -32.37 -2.67
C ARG A 68 5.78 -32.28 -1.34
N LYS A 69 5.73 -31.08 -0.74
CA LYS A 69 5.06 -30.86 0.54
C LYS A 69 3.54 -31.01 0.47
N THR A 70 2.92 -30.53 -0.61
CA THR A 70 1.46 -30.58 -0.81
C THR A 70 0.97 -31.91 -1.38
N GLY A 71 1.89 -32.80 -1.79
CA GLY A 71 1.56 -34.07 -2.43
C GLY A 71 1.06 -33.91 -3.87
N LYS A 72 1.24 -32.72 -4.48
CA LYS A 72 0.87 -32.44 -5.87
C LYS A 72 1.96 -32.95 -6.80
N LEU A 73 2.04 -34.27 -6.92
CA LEU A 73 3.05 -34.96 -7.72
C LEU A 73 2.43 -35.51 -9.02
N MET A 74 3.22 -35.52 -10.08
CA MET A 74 2.91 -36.21 -11.33
C MET A 74 3.14 -37.72 -11.18
N LYS A 75 2.67 -38.49 -12.16
CA LYS A 75 3.05 -39.90 -12.29
C LYS A 75 4.56 -39.96 -12.50
N GLY A 76 5.27 -40.59 -11.56
CA GLY A 76 6.75 -40.62 -11.54
C GLY A 76 7.35 -40.03 -10.27
N GLY A 77 6.57 -39.27 -9.48
CA GLY A 77 7.03 -38.69 -8.22
C GLY A 77 7.56 -37.27 -8.32
N ASP A 78 7.68 -36.72 -9.53
CA ASP A 78 8.09 -35.33 -9.74
C ASP A 78 6.98 -34.35 -9.38
N ALA A 79 7.35 -33.16 -8.90
CA ALA A 79 6.39 -32.13 -8.55
C ALA A 79 5.62 -31.63 -9.78
N ASN A 80 4.29 -31.52 -9.65
CA ASN A 80 3.46 -30.90 -10.68
C ASN A 80 3.55 -29.37 -10.56
N GLN A 81 4.60 -28.79 -11.14
CA GLN A 81 4.86 -27.35 -11.09
C GLN A 81 3.67 -26.52 -11.60
N ASN A 82 3.00 -26.94 -12.68
CA ASN A 82 1.85 -26.21 -13.22
C ASN A 82 0.68 -26.12 -12.21
N ALA A 83 0.32 -27.24 -11.57
CA ALA A 83 -0.76 -27.30 -10.59
C ALA A 83 -0.43 -26.58 -9.27
N VAL A 84 0.86 -26.54 -8.91
CA VAL A 84 1.35 -25.81 -7.74
C VAL A 84 1.37 -24.30 -8.04
N ALA A 85 1.89 -23.90 -9.20
CA ALA A 85 1.93 -22.50 -9.62
C ALA A 85 0.52 -21.88 -9.68
N LYS A 86 -0.46 -22.59 -10.25
CA LYS A 86 -1.87 -22.14 -10.24
C LYS A 86 -2.41 -21.92 -8.83
N GLN A 87 -2.03 -22.77 -7.87
CA GLN A 87 -2.40 -22.58 -6.48
C GLN A 87 -1.75 -21.31 -5.91
N VAL A 88 -0.45 -21.12 -6.13
CA VAL A 88 0.29 -19.95 -5.61
C VAL A 88 -0.29 -18.65 -6.17
N ILE A 89 -0.60 -18.60 -7.47
CA ILE A 89 -1.26 -17.44 -8.10
C ILE A 89 -2.66 -17.21 -7.50
N THR A 90 -3.41 -18.27 -7.23
CA THR A 90 -4.73 -18.15 -6.59
C THR A 90 -4.61 -17.61 -5.17
N ASP A 91 -3.62 -18.10 -4.41
CA ASP A 91 -3.35 -17.65 -3.05
C ASP A 91 -2.88 -16.18 -3.02
N TRP A 92 -2.12 -15.75 -4.03
CA TRP A 92 -1.79 -14.35 -4.28
C TRP A 92 -3.05 -13.49 -4.52
N GLN A 93 -3.87 -13.87 -5.51
CA GLN A 93 -5.09 -13.12 -5.88
C GLN A 93 -6.13 -13.05 -4.74
N ARG A 94 -6.13 -14.02 -3.82
CA ARG A 94 -7.00 -14.06 -2.63
C ARG A 94 -6.43 -13.29 -1.43
N GLY A 95 -5.23 -12.72 -1.56
CA GLY A 95 -4.55 -12.00 -0.47
C GLY A 95 -4.05 -12.91 0.66
N ARG A 96 -3.89 -14.22 0.41
CA ARG A 96 -3.27 -15.13 1.38
C ARG A 96 -1.78 -14.83 1.51
N ILE A 97 -1.13 -14.56 0.38
CA ILE A 97 0.23 -14.01 0.34
C ILE A 97 0.09 -12.50 0.54
N ARG A 98 0.64 -11.99 1.65
CA ARG A 98 0.67 -10.56 1.92
C ARG A 98 1.88 -9.96 1.20
N TYR A 99 1.64 -8.83 0.55
CA TYR A 99 2.69 -7.99 -0.01
C TYR A 99 2.34 -6.52 0.26
N MET A 100 3.35 -5.69 0.36
CA MET A 100 3.19 -4.25 0.54
C MET A 100 3.99 -3.53 -0.53
N VAL A 101 3.35 -2.60 -1.23
CA VAL A 101 4.04 -1.71 -2.18
C VAL A 101 4.04 -0.34 -1.54
N HIS A 102 5.24 0.19 -1.28
CA HIS A 102 5.38 1.57 -0.85
C HIS A 102 5.01 2.50 -2.03
N PRO A 103 4.25 3.58 -1.77
CA PRO A 103 4.01 4.57 -2.80
C PRO A 103 5.34 5.14 -3.29
N SER A 104 5.43 5.45 -4.59
CA SER A 104 6.62 6.07 -5.14
C SER A 104 6.79 7.49 -4.57
N GLN A 105 8.03 8.01 -4.56
CA GLN A 105 8.28 9.38 -4.10
C GLN A 105 7.44 10.42 -4.87
N ALA A 106 7.29 10.26 -6.18
CA ALA A 106 6.42 11.12 -6.97
C ALA A 106 4.93 11.05 -6.55
N GLN A 107 4.44 9.87 -6.14
CA GLN A 107 3.09 9.71 -5.60
C GLN A 107 2.95 10.36 -4.22
N ILE A 108 4.00 10.29 -3.39
CA ILE A 108 4.05 10.96 -2.08
C ILE A 108 4.02 12.49 -2.26
N GLU A 109 4.90 13.03 -3.11
CA GLU A 109 4.96 14.47 -3.42
C GLU A 109 3.64 15.00 -4.01
N GLU A 110 2.98 14.24 -4.89
CA GLU A 110 1.68 14.63 -5.43
C GLU A 110 0.57 14.60 -4.37
N ALA A 111 0.60 13.63 -3.45
CA ALA A 111 -0.33 13.57 -2.32
C ALA A 111 -0.15 14.78 -1.40
N GLU A 112 1.09 15.11 -1.02
CA GLU A 112 1.43 16.29 -0.21
C GLU A 112 1.01 17.61 -0.89
N ARG A 113 1.09 17.67 -2.23
CA ARG A 113 0.61 18.84 -3.00
C ARG A 113 -0.90 19.01 -2.94
N LYS A 114 -1.67 17.92 -2.85
CA LYS A 114 -3.14 17.94 -2.79
C LYS A 114 -3.67 18.22 -1.38
N GLU A 115 -2.92 17.89 -0.34
CA GLU A 115 -3.34 18.06 1.07
C GLU A 115 -3.09 19.45 1.65
N LYS A 116 -2.32 20.33 1.00
CA LYS A 116 -2.21 21.72 1.49
C LYS A 116 -3.57 22.40 1.33
N PRO A 117 -4.29 22.75 2.42
CA PRO A 117 -5.44 23.62 2.29
C PRO A 117 -4.94 24.89 1.63
N VAL A 118 -5.57 25.28 0.51
CA VAL A 118 -5.37 26.61 -0.04
C VAL A 118 -5.90 27.55 1.03
N PHE A 119 -5.01 28.10 1.86
CA PHE A 119 -5.35 29.18 2.77
C PHE A 119 -5.84 30.32 1.89
N ASN A 120 -7.16 30.45 1.80
CA ASN A 120 -7.77 31.57 1.14
C ASN A 120 -7.98 32.63 2.22
N PRO A 121 -7.10 33.65 2.33
CA PRO A 121 -7.27 34.70 3.32
C PRO A 121 -8.62 35.42 3.16
N ALA A 122 -9.26 35.39 1.99
CA ALA A 122 -10.58 35.97 1.77
C ALA A 122 -11.72 35.19 2.45
N LEU A 123 -11.55 33.89 2.75
CA LEU A 123 -12.51 33.09 3.53
C LEU A 123 -12.37 33.33 5.04
N LEU A 124 -11.27 33.94 5.49
CA LEU A 124 -11.04 34.30 6.88
C LEU A 124 -11.75 35.60 7.31
N VAL A 125 -12.20 36.40 6.33
CA VAL A 125 -12.75 37.75 6.56
C VAL A 125 -14.19 37.74 7.07
N ASP A 126 -14.89 36.60 7.04
CA ASP A 126 -16.32 36.53 7.41
C ASP A 126 -16.59 36.13 8.88
N LEU A 127 -15.55 35.94 9.71
CA LEU A 127 -15.70 35.56 11.12
C LEU A 127 -15.40 36.65 12.16
N HIS A 128 -14.91 37.82 11.77
CA HIS A 128 -14.72 38.95 12.69
C HIS A 128 -15.35 40.23 12.16
N LYS A 129 -16.69 40.26 12.18
CA LYS A 129 -17.39 41.53 12.39
C LYS A 129 -17.60 41.71 13.88
N LYS A 130 -16.63 42.37 14.52
CA LYS A 130 -16.80 43.38 15.59
C LYS A 130 -15.43 43.74 16.13
N ASP A 131 -15.11 45.03 15.96
CA ASP A 131 -14.43 45.91 16.91
C ASP A 131 -13.09 45.33 17.46
N ASP A 132 -11.90 45.67 16.98
CA ASP A 132 -11.28 47.00 16.90
C ASP A 132 -10.06 46.95 15.95
N GLU A 133 -10.00 47.85 14.95
CA GLU A 133 -9.14 47.68 13.76
C GLU A 133 -7.81 48.48 13.75
N ASP A 134 -7.45 49.24 14.79
CA ASP A 134 -6.34 50.21 14.67
C ASP A 134 -5.08 49.97 15.53
N ASP A 135 -5.08 49.08 16.53
CA ASP A 135 -3.96 49.00 17.48
C ASP A 135 -2.94 47.85 17.26
N LEU A 136 -3.25 46.84 16.44
CA LEU A 136 -2.39 45.65 16.26
C LEU A 136 -1.37 45.75 15.11
N ILE A 137 -1.42 46.79 14.28
CA ILE A 137 -0.62 46.86 13.04
C ILE A 137 0.81 47.38 13.28
N ASN A 138 1.13 47.92 14.46
CA ASN A 138 2.43 48.58 14.73
C ASN A 138 3.27 47.95 15.86
N MET A 139 2.96 46.72 16.31
CA MET A 139 3.81 46.03 17.30
C MET A 139 4.83 45.13 16.60
N ASP A 140 6.09 45.25 17.01
CA ASP A 140 7.17 44.38 16.52
C ASP A 140 6.88 42.92 16.92
N GLY A 141 7.17 41.98 16.01
CA GLY A 141 6.73 40.58 16.12
C GLY A 141 7.24 39.80 17.34
N ASP A 142 8.25 40.31 18.04
CA ASP A 142 8.73 39.73 19.31
C ASP A 142 7.79 40.08 20.48
N GLU A 143 7.16 41.26 20.49
CA GLU A 143 6.23 41.70 21.55
C GLU A 143 4.90 40.92 21.52
N ALA A 144 4.47 40.51 20.32
CA ALA A 144 3.26 39.70 20.13
C ALA A 144 3.44 38.25 20.63
N LEU A 145 4.66 37.71 20.57
CA LEU A 145 4.98 36.36 21.06
C LEU A 145 5.06 36.32 22.59
N GLU A 146 5.64 37.34 23.21
CA GLU A 146 5.78 37.45 24.67
C GLU A 146 4.41 37.56 25.35
N SER A 147 3.47 38.28 24.72
CA SER A 147 2.09 38.43 25.20
C SER A 147 1.29 37.11 25.14
N ILE A 148 1.55 36.27 24.14
CA ILE A 148 0.88 34.97 23.98
C ILE A 148 1.45 33.95 24.97
N GLU A 149 2.75 34.00 25.27
CA GLU A 149 3.37 33.11 26.25
C GLU A 149 2.90 33.42 27.68
N GLU A 150 2.71 34.69 28.07
CA GLU A 150 2.11 35.08 29.37
C GLU A 150 0.66 34.57 29.51
N GLU A 151 -0.14 34.65 28.45
CA GLU A 151 -1.55 34.21 28.47
C GLU A 151 -1.70 32.69 28.58
N ILE A 152 -0.68 31.92 28.14
CA ILE A 152 -0.64 30.45 28.28
C ILE A 152 -0.22 30.03 29.70
N GLU A 153 0.63 30.81 30.40
CA GLU A 153 0.98 30.54 31.80
C GLU A 153 -0.19 30.79 32.76
N GLU A 154 -1.05 31.78 32.49
CA GLU A 154 -2.17 32.12 33.38
C GLU A 154 -3.31 31.07 33.39
N VAL A 155 -3.42 30.26 32.32
CA VAL A 155 -4.42 29.17 32.22
C VAL A 155 -3.98 27.91 33.00
N GLY A 156 -2.73 27.86 33.48
CA GLY A 156 -2.15 26.71 34.18
C GLY A 156 -2.44 26.58 35.68
N GLU A 157 -2.94 27.63 36.34
CA GLU A 157 -3.20 27.64 37.79
C GLU A 157 -4.69 27.90 38.09
N GLY A 158 -5.53 26.87 38.04
CA GLY A 158 -6.96 27.08 38.30
C GLY A 158 -7.87 25.87 38.39
N GLU A 159 -7.44 24.73 38.95
CA GLU A 159 -8.36 23.71 39.46
C GLU A 159 -7.86 23.18 40.82
N ASP A 160 -8.50 23.64 41.89
CA ASP A 160 -8.76 22.89 43.14
C ASP A 160 -10.12 23.35 43.71
#